data_AF-A0A379AWK7-F1
#
_entry.id   AF-A0A379AWK7-F1
#
_cell.length_a   1.000
_cell.length_b   1.000
_cell.length_c   1.000
_cell.angle_alpha   90.00
_cell.angle_beta   90.00
_cell.angle_gamma   90.00
#
_symmetry.space_group_name_H-M   'P 1'
#
loop_
_entity.id
_entity.type
_entity.pdbx_description
1 polymer ?
#
loop_
_entity_poly.entity_id
_entity_poly.type
_entity_poly.pdbx_seq_one_letter_code
_entity_poly.pdbx_strand_id
1 'polypeptide(L)'
;MLFSFIKTKISALMRKLFINPKLRNSLKNKGMSVLASNCNGAFMLHDLGQPFNSPFVNLYLEPQDFIRYLQRIEHYQQQPLKFVENNNKPYPVAYLDDIKIHFVHYANAQQAQEKWQQRSQRIDFDNLFIIMTDRDGCTEQDLNDFDALPYKNKVVFTHKPYPEIRSAFYIQGLEQQDCVGDLFAYSGWLGKRYYDQFDYLAWFNQNKNEKTSSH
;
A
#
# COMPACT_ATOMS: atom_id res chain seq x y z
N MET A 1 -23.02 -17.07 0.20
CA MET A 1 -22.92 -15.59 0.29
C MET A 1 -23.22 -15.04 1.68
N LEU A 2 -24.34 -15.41 2.33
CA LEU A 2 -24.75 -14.87 3.64
C LEU A 2 -23.73 -15.12 4.78
N PHE A 3 -23.19 -16.34 4.88
CA PHE A 3 -22.16 -16.68 5.89
C PHE A 3 -20.86 -15.87 5.74
N SER A 4 -20.40 -15.64 4.51
CA SER A 4 -19.20 -14.83 4.24
C SER A 4 -19.41 -13.37 4.64
N PHE A 5 -20.60 -12.82 4.38
CA PHE A 5 -20.95 -11.46 4.77
C PHE A 5 -21.02 -11.28 6.29
N ILE A 6 -21.63 -12.23 7.01
CA ILE A 6 -21.67 -12.24 8.47
C ILE A 6 -20.24 -12.32 9.03
N LYS A 7 -19.40 -13.23 8.50
CA LYS A 7 -17.98 -13.36 8.89
C LYS A 7 -17.24 -12.03 8.75
N THR A 8 -17.34 -11.38 7.60
CA THR A 8 -16.68 -10.09 7.34
C THR A 8 -17.15 -9.00 8.29
N LYS A 9 -18.44 -8.93 8.61
CA LYS A 9 -18.99 -7.96 9.58
C LYS A 9 -18.48 -8.21 11.00
N ILE A 10 -18.46 -9.46 11.45
CA ILE A 10 -17.92 -9.82 12.76
C ILE A 10 -16.44 -9.47 12.85
N SER A 11 -15.65 -9.84 11.83
CA SER A 11 -14.21 -9.52 11.79
C SER A 11 -13.96 -8.01 11.77
N ALA A 12 -14.77 -7.24 11.03
CA ALA A 12 -14.67 -5.78 11.04
C ALA A 12 -14.97 -5.18 12.42
N LEU A 13 -15.98 -5.69 13.12
CA LEU A 13 -16.30 -5.28 14.48
C LEU A 13 -15.16 -5.64 15.45
N MET A 14 -14.66 -6.86 15.38
CA MET A 14 -13.53 -7.34 16.20
C MET A 14 -12.28 -6.48 15.99
N ARG A 15 -11.93 -6.19 14.73
CA ARG A 15 -10.79 -5.33 14.40
C ARG A 15 -10.97 -3.93 14.97
N LYS A 16 -12.16 -3.34 14.79
CA LYS A 16 -12.49 -2.00 15.29
C LYS A 16 -12.43 -1.91 16.82
N LEU A 17 -12.92 -2.92 17.54
CA LEU A 17 -13.02 -2.89 19.01
C LEU A 17 -11.73 -3.31 19.73
N PHE A 18 -10.95 -4.24 19.16
CA PHE A 18 -9.83 -4.86 19.88
C PHE A 18 -8.47 -4.66 19.24
N ILE A 19 -8.38 -4.67 17.91
CA ILE A 19 -7.08 -4.59 17.21
C ILE A 19 -6.68 -3.13 17.00
N ASN A 20 -7.54 -2.34 16.36
CA ASN A 20 -7.23 -0.94 16.01
C ASN A 20 -6.89 -0.08 17.24
N PRO A 21 -7.59 -0.17 18.40
CA PRO A 21 -7.20 0.58 19.59
C PRO A 21 -5.81 0.20 20.10
N LYS A 22 -5.46 -1.09 20.10
CA LYS A 22 -4.11 -1.55 20.49
C LYS A 22 -3.04 -1.03 19.55
N LEU A 23 -3.27 -1.15 18.24
CA LEU A 23 -2.35 -0.63 17.22
C LEU A 23 -2.12 0.88 17.37
N ARG A 24 -3.21 1.65 17.56
CA ARG A 24 -3.16 3.11 17.71
C ARG A 24 -2.39 3.54 18.96
N ASN A 25 -2.63 2.86 20.08
CA ASN A 25 -1.95 3.13 21.35
C ASN A 25 -0.47 2.78 21.31
N SER A 26 -0.09 1.72 20.59
CA SER A 26 1.30 1.28 20.47
C SER A 26 2.10 1.99 19.36
N LEU A 27 1.43 2.71 18.47
CA LEU A 27 2.08 3.43 17.37
C LEU A 27 2.79 4.69 17.88
N LYS A 28 4.12 4.72 17.75
CA LYS A 28 5.01 5.82 18.15
C LYS A 28 5.34 6.76 17.01
N ASN A 29 5.48 6.25 15.78
CA ASN A 29 5.70 7.05 14.58
C ASN A 29 4.38 7.67 14.09
N LYS A 30 4.38 8.95 13.77
CA LYS A 30 3.19 9.70 13.31
C LYS A 30 3.52 10.47 12.04
N GLY A 31 2.52 10.68 11.19
CA GLY A 31 2.66 11.49 9.99
C GLY A 31 3.47 10.85 8.85
N MET A 32 3.72 9.54 8.91
CA MET A 32 4.43 8.81 7.85
C MET A 32 3.72 8.88 6.49
N SER A 33 4.52 8.88 5.43
CA SER A 33 4.05 8.73 4.07
C SER A 33 4.19 7.28 3.63
N VAL A 34 3.09 6.68 3.17
CA VAL A 34 3.08 5.30 2.67
C VAL A 34 2.78 5.33 1.18
N LEU A 35 3.72 4.88 0.36
CA LEU A 35 3.49 4.63 -1.07
C LEU A 35 3.22 3.14 -1.23
N ALA A 36 2.02 2.79 -1.67
CA ALA A 36 1.64 1.41 -1.85
C ALA A 36 1.17 1.18 -3.29
N SER A 37 1.61 0.09 -3.92
CA SER A 37 1.20 -0.24 -5.29
C SER A 37 -0.31 -0.49 -5.40
N ASN A 38 -0.99 -0.73 -4.28
CA ASN A 38 -2.44 -0.89 -4.18
C ASN A 38 -2.98 -0.45 -2.79
N CYS A 39 -4.24 -0.74 -2.49
CA CYS A 39 -4.94 -0.26 -1.30
C CYS A 39 -4.37 -0.70 0.07
N ASN A 40 -3.41 -1.64 0.12
CA ASN A 40 -2.88 -2.15 1.39
C ASN A 40 -2.37 -1.04 2.33
N GLY A 41 -1.58 -0.10 1.82
CA GLY A 41 -1.03 1.00 2.62
C GLY A 41 -2.12 1.91 3.22
N ALA A 42 -3.16 2.22 2.44
CA ALA A 42 -4.29 3.01 2.92
C ALA A 42 -5.06 2.30 4.04
N PHE A 43 -5.26 0.99 3.95
CA PHE A 43 -5.90 0.21 5.03
C PHE A 43 -5.06 0.18 6.31
N MET A 44 -3.74 -0.01 6.19
CA MET A 44 -2.84 0.02 7.35
C MET A 44 -2.89 1.38 8.06
N LEU A 45 -2.80 2.48 7.31
CA LEU A 45 -2.90 3.84 7.87
C LEU A 45 -4.26 4.10 8.53
N HIS A 46 -5.36 3.65 7.91
CA HIS A 46 -6.70 3.77 8.48
C HIS A 46 -6.83 3.02 9.83
N ASP A 47 -6.30 1.80 9.90
CA ASP A 47 -6.32 1.02 11.14
C ASP A 47 -5.53 1.69 12.26
N LEU A 48 -4.40 2.31 11.91
CA LEU A 48 -3.55 3.12 12.79
C LEU A 48 -4.09 4.54 13.08
N GLY A 49 -5.20 4.94 12.46
CA GLY A 49 -5.76 6.28 12.61
C GLY A 49 -4.81 7.39 12.16
N GLN A 50 -3.98 7.12 11.16
CA GLN A 50 -3.02 8.08 10.60
C GLN A 50 -3.59 8.80 9.37
N PRO A 51 -3.17 10.04 9.10
CA PRO A 51 -3.55 10.74 7.88
C PRO A 51 -2.94 10.08 6.65
N PHE A 52 -3.55 10.33 5.49
CA PHE A 52 -2.99 9.94 4.19
C PHE A 52 -2.05 11.04 3.69
N ASN A 53 -0.75 10.88 3.98
CA ASN A 53 0.33 11.78 3.58
C ASN A 53 1.01 11.35 2.27
N SER A 54 0.26 10.69 1.38
CA SER A 54 0.69 10.36 0.03
C SER A 54 -0.52 10.23 -0.90
N PRO A 55 -0.35 10.32 -2.22
CA PRO A 55 -1.46 10.18 -3.15
C PRO A 55 -1.91 8.73 -3.37
N PHE A 56 -1.16 7.73 -2.88
CA PHE A 56 -1.39 6.29 -3.08
C PHE A 56 -2.50 5.73 -2.18
N VAL A 57 -3.69 6.27 -2.38
CA VAL A 57 -4.91 5.90 -1.67
C VAL A 57 -6.00 5.67 -2.68
N ASN A 58 -6.74 4.57 -2.55
CA ASN A 58 -7.87 4.22 -3.40
C ASN A 58 -7.51 4.05 -4.89
N LEU A 59 -6.28 3.62 -5.15
CA LEU A 59 -5.73 3.40 -6.48
C LEU A 59 -4.81 2.19 -6.51
N TYR A 60 -4.45 1.76 -7.71
CA TYR A 60 -3.31 0.85 -7.93
C TYR A 60 -2.51 1.25 -9.17
N LEU A 61 -1.27 0.78 -9.21
CA LEU A 61 -0.41 0.75 -10.38
C LEU A 61 0.10 -0.67 -10.57
N GLU A 62 0.33 -1.07 -11.82
CA GLU A 62 1.05 -2.31 -12.13
C GLU A 62 2.51 -2.20 -11.63
N PRO A 63 3.18 -3.32 -11.31
CA PRO A 63 4.50 -3.31 -10.65
C PRO A 63 5.54 -2.47 -11.37
N GLN A 64 5.66 -2.59 -12.69
CA GLN A 64 6.62 -1.81 -13.49
C GLN A 64 6.38 -0.31 -13.39
N ASP A 65 5.12 0.13 -13.48
CA ASP A 65 4.73 1.53 -13.39
C ASP A 65 4.95 2.09 -11.98
N PHE A 66 4.68 1.27 -10.95
CA PHE A 66 4.99 1.62 -9.56
C PHE A 66 6.50 1.77 -9.33
N ILE A 67 7.32 0.82 -9.82
CA ILE A 67 8.78 0.88 -9.71
C ILE A 67 9.32 2.10 -10.45
N ARG A 68 8.84 2.40 -11.66
CA ARG A 68 9.20 3.62 -12.40
C ARG A 68 8.86 4.87 -11.61
N TYR A 69 7.68 4.94 -11.00
CA TYR A 69 7.31 6.04 -10.12
C TYR A 69 8.33 6.24 -9.00
N LEU A 70 8.68 5.14 -8.31
CA LEU A 70 9.64 5.14 -7.22
C LEU A 70 11.06 5.52 -7.65
N GLN A 71 11.47 5.26 -8.90
CA GLN A 71 12.78 5.68 -9.40
C GLN A 71 12.86 7.20 -9.63
N ARG A 72 11.72 7.87 -9.85
CA ARG A 72 11.65 9.28 -10.28
C ARG A 72 10.51 10.06 -9.63
N ILE A 73 10.31 9.92 -8.31
CA ILE A 73 9.14 10.49 -7.61
C ILE A 73 8.98 11.99 -7.90
N GLU A 74 10.04 12.78 -7.75
CA GLU A 74 10.00 14.23 -7.95
C GLU A 74 9.55 14.63 -9.36
N HIS A 75 9.99 13.90 -10.39
CA HIS A 75 9.53 14.09 -11.77
C HIS A 75 8.02 13.90 -11.87
N TYR A 76 7.52 12.76 -11.42
CA TYR A 76 6.11 12.41 -11.52
C TYR A 76 5.20 13.31 -10.68
N GLN A 77 5.66 13.83 -9.54
CA GLN A 77 4.88 14.78 -8.74
C GLN A 77 4.54 16.08 -9.50
N GLN A 78 5.34 16.44 -10.50
CA GLN A 78 5.15 17.64 -11.31
C GLN A 78 4.30 17.40 -12.57
N GLN A 79 4.04 16.13 -12.92
CA GLN A 79 3.33 15.80 -14.15
C GLN A 79 1.80 15.95 -13.98
N PRO A 80 1.09 16.42 -15.01
CA PRO A 80 -0.36 16.43 -15.01
C PRO A 80 -0.92 15.02 -15.23
N LEU A 81 -2.05 14.72 -14.60
CA LEU A 81 -2.82 13.52 -14.92
C LEU A 81 -3.55 13.70 -16.25
N LYS A 82 -3.32 12.78 -17.18
CA LYS A 82 -4.03 12.70 -18.47
C LYS A 82 -5.03 11.54 -18.41
N PHE A 83 -6.30 11.85 -18.14
CA PHE A 83 -7.34 10.83 -18.01
C PHE A 83 -7.67 10.17 -19.34
N VAL A 84 -7.83 8.86 -19.32
CA VAL A 84 -8.18 8.05 -20.49
C VAL A 84 -9.70 8.10 -20.69
N GLU A 85 -10.11 8.64 -21.83
CA GLU A 85 -11.51 8.62 -22.28
C GLU A 85 -11.93 7.19 -22.64
N ASN A 86 -13.20 6.85 -22.38
CA ASN A 86 -13.82 5.57 -22.76
C ASN A 86 -13.00 4.32 -22.34
N ASN A 87 -12.39 4.34 -21.16
CA ASN A 87 -11.53 3.26 -20.66
C ASN A 87 -12.26 1.95 -20.31
N ASN A 88 -13.58 1.84 -20.52
CA ASN A 88 -14.45 0.70 -20.20
C ASN A 88 -14.37 0.21 -18.73
N LYS A 89 -13.78 0.99 -17.82
CA LYS A 89 -13.77 0.72 -16.37
C LYS A 89 -14.82 1.57 -15.67
N PRO A 90 -15.36 1.11 -14.53
CA PRO A 90 -16.30 1.89 -13.71
C PRO A 90 -15.59 2.97 -12.87
N TYR A 91 -14.32 3.26 -13.14
CA TYR A 91 -13.49 4.19 -12.38
C TYR A 91 -12.52 4.94 -13.30
N PRO A 92 -12.00 6.11 -12.90
CA PRO A 92 -11.04 6.86 -13.70
C PRO A 92 -9.71 6.11 -13.88
N VAL A 93 -9.17 6.14 -15.09
CA VAL A 93 -7.80 5.71 -15.40
C VAL A 93 -7.07 6.90 -15.98
N ALA A 94 -5.84 7.15 -15.57
CA ALA A 94 -5.03 8.24 -16.11
C ALA A 94 -3.60 7.81 -16.34
N TYR A 95 -2.95 8.51 -17.26
CA TYR A 95 -1.50 8.50 -17.38
C TYR A 95 -0.90 9.67 -16.59
N LEU A 96 0.19 9.39 -15.90
CA LEU A 96 1.07 10.39 -15.31
C LEU A 96 2.38 10.32 -16.07
N ASP A 97 2.51 11.12 -17.12
CA ASP A 97 3.54 10.94 -18.15
C ASP A 97 3.47 9.52 -18.78
N ASP A 98 4.46 8.67 -18.55
CA ASP A 98 4.60 7.32 -19.12
C ASP A 98 3.98 6.19 -18.26
N ILE A 99 3.53 6.47 -17.03
CA ILE A 99 2.95 5.46 -16.13
C ILE A 99 1.42 5.53 -16.07
N LYS A 100 0.76 4.38 -15.89
CA LYS A 100 -0.69 4.27 -15.79
C LYS A 100 -1.15 4.10 -14.34
N ILE A 101 -2.19 4.83 -13.97
CA ILE A 101 -2.77 4.83 -12.63
C ILE A 101 -4.27 4.52 -12.71
N HIS A 102 -4.72 3.56 -11.91
CA HIS A 102 -6.11 3.14 -11.82
C HIS A 102 -6.74 3.64 -10.51
N PHE A 103 -7.68 4.59 -10.60
CA PHE A 103 -8.30 5.26 -9.45
C PHE A 103 -9.55 4.53 -8.94
N VAL A 104 -9.40 3.28 -8.50
CA VAL A 104 -10.48 2.31 -8.28
C VAL A 104 -11.62 2.69 -7.32
N HIS A 105 -11.41 3.63 -6.38
CA HIS A 105 -12.49 4.10 -5.50
C HIS A 105 -12.80 5.61 -5.65
N TYR A 106 -12.46 6.21 -6.79
CA TYR A 106 -12.84 7.58 -7.10
C TYR A 106 -14.06 7.62 -8.02
N ALA A 107 -14.99 8.53 -7.73
CA ALA A 107 -16.23 8.64 -8.46
C ALA A 107 -16.05 9.19 -9.88
N ASN A 108 -15.07 10.08 -10.07
CA ASN A 108 -14.79 10.73 -11.34
C ASN A 108 -13.35 11.29 -11.41
N ALA A 109 -12.93 11.69 -12.60
CA ALA A 109 -11.59 12.21 -12.89
C ALA A 109 -11.23 13.45 -12.05
N GLN A 110 -12.19 14.38 -11.87
CA GLN A 110 -11.97 15.58 -11.08
C GLN A 110 -11.60 15.24 -9.63
N GLN A 111 -12.37 14.36 -8.97
CA GLN A 111 -12.09 13.94 -7.61
C GLN A 111 -10.73 13.24 -7.48
N ALA A 112 -10.39 12.39 -8.46
CA ALA A 112 -9.09 11.72 -8.51
C ALA A 112 -7.95 12.75 -8.63
N GLN A 113 -8.08 13.73 -9.51
CA GLN A 113 -7.09 14.78 -9.73
C GLN A 113 -6.87 15.66 -8.49
N GLU A 114 -7.95 16.18 -7.91
CA GLU A 114 -7.88 17.02 -6.71
C GLU A 114 -7.19 16.29 -5.55
N LYS A 115 -7.55 15.01 -5.31
CA LYS A 115 -6.96 14.22 -4.23
C LYS A 115 -5.52 13.81 -4.52
N TRP A 116 -5.18 13.49 -5.77
CA TRP A 116 -3.81 13.21 -6.18
C TRP A 116 -2.92 14.44 -5.92
N GLN A 117 -3.28 15.60 -6.45
CA GLN A 117 -2.50 16.83 -6.29
C GLN A 117 -2.37 17.23 -4.82
N GLN A 118 -3.48 17.25 -4.06
CA GLN A 118 -3.50 17.62 -2.65
C GLN A 118 -2.59 16.72 -1.78
N ARG A 119 -2.56 15.42 -2.06
CA ARG A 119 -1.82 14.45 -1.23
C ARG A 119 -0.39 14.22 -1.72
N SER A 120 -0.12 14.46 -3.00
CA SER A 120 1.24 14.46 -3.56
C SER A 120 2.14 15.45 -2.82
N GLN A 121 1.62 16.63 -2.49
CA GLN A 121 2.33 17.67 -1.74
C GLN A 121 2.63 17.32 -0.27
N ARG A 122 2.08 16.22 0.27
CA ARG A 122 2.23 15.83 1.67
C ARG A 122 3.29 14.76 1.91
N ILE A 123 3.97 14.31 0.85
CA ILE A 123 4.96 13.25 0.97
C ILE A 123 6.11 13.75 1.83
N ASP A 124 6.33 13.07 2.95
CA ASP A 124 7.48 13.22 3.84
C ASP A 124 8.51 12.15 3.47
N PHE A 125 9.56 12.57 2.74
CA PHE A 125 10.62 11.68 2.28
C PHE A 125 11.49 11.15 3.43
N ASP A 126 11.60 11.88 4.54
CA ASP A 126 12.33 11.44 5.74
C ASP A 126 11.54 10.40 6.54
N ASN A 127 10.23 10.28 6.28
CA ASN A 127 9.34 9.34 6.94
C ASN A 127 8.56 8.48 5.94
N LEU A 128 9.27 8.02 4.91
CA LEU A 128 8.72 7.27 3.79
C LEU A 128 8.75 5.76 4.03
N PHE A 129 7.64 5.10 3.69
CA PHE A 129 7.47 3.65 3.70
C PHE A 129 6.86 3.19 2.39
N ILE A 130 7.40 2.12 1.82
CA ILE A 130 7.01 1.65 0.48
C ILE A 130 6.53 0.21 0.58
N ILE A 131 5.38 -0.06 -0.04
CA ILE A 131 4.74 -1.37 -0.04
C ILE A 131 4.41 -1.77 -1.47
N MET A 132 4.92 -2.91 -1.91
CA MET A 132 4.52 -3.57 -3.15
C MET A 132 3.90 -4.93 -2.85
N THR A 133 3.26 -5.53 -3.85
CA THR A 133 2.76 -6.90 -3.81
C THR A 133 3.10 -7.59 -5.11
N ASP A 134 3.29 -8.91 -5.12
CA ASP A 134 3.50 -9.69 -6.35
C ASP A 134 2.23 -9.91 -7.21
N ARG A 135 1.28 -9.00 -7.12
CA ARG A 135 0.04 -8.96 -7.91
C ARG A 135 0.22 -8.27 -9.25
N ASP A 136 -0.86 -8.27 -10.02
CA ASP A 136 -1.05 -7.36 -11.15
C ASP A 136 0.04 -7.53 -12.23
N GLY A 137 0.42 -8.79 -12.46
CA GLY A 137 1.42 -9.17 -13.46
C GLY A 137 2.88 -9.10 -12.98
N CYS A 138 3.13 -9.03 -11.67
CA CYS A 138 4.48 -8.99 -11.12
C CYS A 138 5.34 -10.17 -11.59
N THR A 139 6.48 -9.84 -12.16
CA THR A 139 7.52 -10.80 -12.55
C THR A 139 8.60 -10.88 -11.48
N GLU A 140 9.47 -11.89 -11.57
CA GLU A 140 10.66 -11.96 -10.72
C GLU A 140 11.63 -10.80 -10.97
N GLN A 141 11.69 -10.28 -12.20
CA GLN A 141 12.48 -9.08 -12.51
C GLN A 141 11.96 -7.87 -11.75
N ASP A 142 10.65 -7.68 -11.67
CA ASP A 142 10.06 -6.57 -10.90
C ASP A 142 10.42 -6.66 -9.42
N LEU A 143 10.47 -7.87 -8.85
CA LEU A 143 10.89 -8.07 -7.46
C LEU A 143 12.37 -7.70 -7.25
N ASN A 144 13.25 -8.07 -8.19
CA ASN A 144 14.66 -7.70 -8.16
C ASN A 144 14.86 -6.18 -8.31
N ASP A 145 14.15 -5.56 -9.26
CA ASP A 145 14.19 -4.12 -9.50
C ASP A 145 13.69 -3.34 -8.27
N PHE A 146 12.64 -3.82 -7.62
CA PHE A 146 12.13 -3.26 -6.37
C PHE A 146 13.14 -3.41 -5.22
N ASP A 147 13.81 -4.56 -5.09
CA ASP A 147 14.83 -4.77 -4.05
C ASP A 147 16.02 -3.82 -4.19
N ALA A 148 16.41 -3.55 -5.44
CA ALA A 148 17.52 -2.66 -5.78
C ALA A 148 17.24 -1.18 -5.49
N LEU A 149 15.97 -0.77 -5.31
CA LEU A 149 15.64 0.63 -5.04
C LEU A 149 16.29 1.13 -3.72
N PRO A 150 16.82 2.36 -3.69
CA PRO A 150 17.61 2.87 -2.56
C PRO A 150 16.75 3.34 -1.37
N TYR A 151 15.58 2.74 -1.17
CA TYR A 151 14.73 3.02 -0.02
C TYR A 151 15.03 2.09 1.14
N LYS A 152 15.17 2.68 2.32
CA LYS A 152 15.38 1.98 3.57
C LYS A 152 14.16 1.14 3.97
N ASN A 153 13.00 1.77 4.03
CA ASN A 153 11.77 1.14 4.49
C ASN A 153 10.93 0.71 3.28
N LYS A 154 11.26 -0.44 2.70
CA LYS A 154 10.47 -1.05 1.62
C LYS A 154 10.21 -2.53 1.89
N VAL A 155 9.01 -2.97 1.51
CA VAL A 155 8.60 -4.38 1.58
C VAL A 155 7.76 -4.74 0.36
N VAL A 156 7.97 -5.93 -0.18
CA VAL A 156 7.08 -6.55 -1.18
C VAL A 156 6.45 -7.81 -0.59
N PHE A 157 5.13 -7.88 -0.59
CA PHE A 157 4.43 -9.07 -0.12
C PHE A 157 4.30 -10.11 -1.25
N THR A 158 4.70 -11.34 -0.96
CA THR A 158 4.75 -12.43 -1.95
C THR A 158 3.93 -13.66 -1.54
N HIS A 159 3.41 -14.39 -2.51
CA HIS A 159 2.60 -15.61 -2.28
C HIS A 159 3.46 -16.87 -2.06
N LYS A 160 4.76 -16.76 -2.37
CA LYS A 160 5.76 -17.81 -2.16
C LYS A 160 7.07 -17.20 -1.63
N PRO A 161 7.98 -18.03 -1.08
CA PRO A 161 9.28 -17.56 -0.58
C PRO A 161 10.21 -17.08 -1.71
N TYR A 162 10.94 -15.99 -1.44
CA TYR A 162 12.05 -15.50 -2.27
C TYR A 162 13.26 -15.18 -1.38
N PRO A 163 14.07 -16.18 -1.00
CA PRO A 163 15.16 -16.01 -0.03
C PRO A 163 16.21 -14.96 -0.43
N GLU A 164 16.43 -14.78 -1.73
CA GLU A 164 17.43 -13.85 -2.28
C GLU A 164 16.94 -12.40 -2.34
N ILE A 165 15.64 -12.15 -2.12
CA ILE A 165 15.03 -10.83 -2.23
C ILE A 165 14.82 -10.28 -0.82
N ARG A 166 15.71 -9.39 -0.38
CA ARG A 166 15.76 -8.87 1.01
C ARG A 166 14.49 -8.14 1.41
N SER A 167 13.85 -7.46 0.46
CA SER A 167 12.60 -6.74 0.66
C SER A 167 11.36 -7.64 0.61
N ALA A 168 11.49 -8.94 0.29
CA ALA A 168 10.34 -9.84 0.21
C ALA A 168 9.87 -10.31 1.59
N PHE A 169 8.55 -10.25 1.80
CA PHE A 169 7.87 -10.87 2.92
C PHE A 169 6.80 -11.84 2.40
N TYR A 170 7.04 -13.12 2.64
CA TYR A 170 6.13 -14.18 2.21
C TYR A 170 4.89 -14.24 3.11
N ILE A 171 3.72 -14.13 2.49
CA ILE A 171 2.40 -14.28 3.11
C ILE A 171 1.95 -15.73 2.97
N GLN A 172 1.82 -16.42 4.10
CA GLN A 172 1.40 -17.81 4.16
C GLN A 172 -0.09 -17.97 3.83
N GLY A 173 -0.45 -19.13 3.29
CA GLY A 173 -1.80 -19.56 2.93
C GLY A 173 -2.23 -19.17 1.52
N LEU A 174 -1.29 -18.73 0.67
CA LEU A 174 -1.52 -18.28 -0.71
C LEU A 174 -0.65 -19.02 -1.72
N GLU A 175 0.00 -20.13 -1.33
CA GLU A 175 1.01 -20.84 -2.12
C GLU A 175 0.44 -21.51 -3.37
N GLN A 176 -0.87 -21.79 -3.35
CA GLN A 176 -1.60 -22.40 -4.45
C GLN A 176 -2.20 -21.35 -5.41
N GLN A 177 -1.89 -20.06 -5.20
CA GLN A 177 -2.32 -18.96 -6.06
C GLN A 177 -1.13 -18.47 -6.87
N ASP A 178 -1.38 -17.77 -7.98
CA ASP A 178 -0.31 -17.22 -8.82
C ASP A 178 0.31 -15.93 -8.25
N CYS A 179 -0.38 -15.28 -7.31
CA CYS A 179 0.03 -14.04 -6.64
C CYS A 179 -0.71 -13.87 -5.31
N VAL A 180 -0.31 -12.88 -4.50
CA VAL A 180 -1.03 -12.56 -3.27
C VAL A 180 -2.42 -12.00 -3.58
N GLY A 181 -3.51 -12.58 -3.05
CA GLY A 181 -4.86 -11.98 -3.16
C GLY A 181 -5.01 -10.67 -2.36
N ASP A 182 -6.21 -10.09 -2.26
CA ASP A 182 -6.45 -8.87 -1.47
C ASP A 182 -5.98 -9.00 -0.02
N LEU A 183 -4.78 -8.51 0.31
CA LEU A 183 -4.16 -8.74 1.62
C LEU A 183 -4.87 -8.00 2.74
N PHE A 184 -5.65 -6.98 2.39
CA PHE A 184 -6.56 -6.30 3.29
C PHE A 184 -7.82 -7.12 3.60
N ALA A 185 -8.10 -8.23 2.91
CA ALA A 185 -9.22 -9.11 3.28
C ALA A 185 -8.98 -9.77 4.64
N TYR A 186 -10.07 -10.09 5.34
CA TYR A 186 -9.99 -10.80 6.62
C TYR A 186 -9.64 -12.28 6.41
N SER A 187 -8.63 -12.77 7.13
CA SER A 187 -8.18 -14.16 7.07
C SER A 187 -8.99 -15.10 7.98
N GLY A 188 -9.83 -14.56 8.86
CA GLY A 188 -10.59 -15.35 9.84
C GLY A 188 -11.75 -14.58 10.47
N TRP A 189 -12.14 -14.98 11.68
CA TRP A 189 -13.21 -14.35 12.49
C TRP A 189 -12.68 -13.36 13.54
N LEU A 190 -11.37 -13.39 13.79
CA LEU A 190 -10.71 -12.62 14.85
C LEU A 190 -10.31 -11.20 14.42
N GLY A 191 -10.85 -10.70 13.31
CA GLY A 191 -10.51 -9.36 12.78
C GLY A 191 -9.12 -9.22 12.16
N LYS A 192 -8.35 -10.32 12.09
CA LYS A 192 -7.06 -10.34 11.39
C LYS A 192 -7.24 -10.26 9.88
N ARG A 193 -6.39 -9.48 9.23
CA ARG A 193 -6.21 -9.42 7.78
C ARG A 193 -4.99 -10.23 7.37
N TYR A 194 -4.85 -10.57 6.09
CA TYR A 194 -3.70 -11.35 5.62
C TYR A 194 -2.38 -10.61 5.84
N TYR A 195 -2.34 -9.29 5.64
CA TYR A 195 -1.12 -8.51 5.87
C TYR A 195 -0.72 -8.43 7.37
N ASP A 196 -1.58 -8.82 8.32
CA ASP A 196 -1.22 -8.82 9.75
C ASP A 196 -0.20 -9.92 10.10
N GLN A 197 0.17 -10.77 9.13
CA GLN A 197 1.34 -11.67 9.23
C GLN A 197 2.66 -10.88 9.30
N PHE A 198 2.70 -9.71 8.65
CA PHE A 198 3.82 -8.78 8.74
C PHE A 198 3.60 -7.81 9.90
N ASP A 199 4.59 -7.67 10.79
CA ASP A 199 4.53 -6.71 11.90
C ASP A 199 4.77 -5.28 11.41
N TYR A 200 3.79 -4.76 10.68
CA TYR A 200 3.84 -3.41 10.12
C TYR A 200 3.88 -2.33 11.22
N LEU A 201 3.39 -2.63 12.44
CA LEU A 201 3.47 -1.70 13.56
C LEU A 201 4.93 -1.52 14.01
N ALA A 202 5.65 -2.63 14.22
CA ALA A 202 7.07 -2.58 14.55
C ALA A 202 7.85 -1.90 13.43
N TRP A 203 7.57 -2.27 12.16
CA TRP A 203 8.19 -1.67 10.99
C TRP A 203 8.00 -0.16 10.91
N PHE A 204 6.76 0.34 11.05
CA PHE A 204 6.50 1.78 11.05
C PHE A 204 7.17 2.52 12.21
N ASN A 205 7.43 1.86 13.34
CA ASN A 205 8.09 2.48 14.49
C ASN A 205 9.62 2.61 14.34
N GLN A 206 10.24 1.98 13.33
CA GLN A 206 11.71 1.98 13.16
C GLN A 206 12.30 3.39 12.98
N ASN A 207 11.64 4.26 12.20
CA ASN A 207 12.13 5.63 11.92
C ASN A 207 12.26 6.54 13.15
N LYS A 208 11.55 6.26 14.26
CA LYS A 208 11.65 7.10 15.48
C LYS A 208 12.83 6.71 16.36
N ASN A 209 13.18 5.43 16.40
CA ASN A 209 14.27 4.95 17.25
C ASN A 209 15.62 5.57 16.83
N GLU A 210 15.74 5.98 15.58
CA GLU A 210 16.97 6.61 15.06
C GLU A 210 17.06 8.10 15.36
N LYS A 211 15.96 8.86 15.25
CA LYS A 211 15.94 10.28 15.61
C LYS A 211 16.17 10.53 17.11
N THR A 212 15.96 9.51 17.95
CA THR A 212 16.20 9.62 19.41
C THR A 212 17.63 9.22 19.81
N SER A 213 18.43 8.68 18.88
CA SER A 213 19.78 8.16 19.14
C SER A 213 20.90 9.12 18.68
N SER A 214 20.55 10.34 18.26
CA SER A 214 21.48 11.34 17.72
C SER A 214 21.61 12.60 18.60
N HIS A 215 21.57 12.44 19.93
CA HIS A 215 21.87 13.48 20.91
C HIS A 215 22.87 12.95 21.95
#